data_AF-A0A6C1B5I1-F1
#
_entry.id   AF-A0A6C1B5I1-F1
#
_cell.length_a   1.000
_cell.length_b   1.000
_cell.length_c   1.000
_cell.angle_alpha   90.00
_cell.angle_beta   90.00
_cell.angle_gamma   90.00
#
_symmetry.space_group_name_H-M   'P 1'
#
loop_
_entity.id
_entity.type
_entity.pdbx_description
1 polymer ?
#
loop_
_entity_poly.entity_id
_entity_poly.type
_entity_poly.pdbx_seq_one_letter_code
_entity_poly.pdbx_strand_id
1 'polypeptide(L)'
;MKQVKHAMIAAAASLVVGSAFAAPVIEAGSNSIYYNNLENQYRTDAQCAAAGGCLANADAPAGYQLVDPTIAGNVMVGDVFAGVLRVQNIDHADGSSWYQSGTDQFQGYFAQEVTGLSAAGSAAAQITFGTVASDPFGILAAGEMFRFYVDGGATAFTQTTSGSVMDIINLATDGTLWASLGIAAGNNGGFAYAIDDQTAPGTATTTESYLGLNLMLLGAAYNGGTLNLINDLNESLVGGVSASQICSPAEIANPAVNCTQFVATSEIEYNSSNVLLGNGASPFIFASNDPATINRVPEPATLSILGLGLLGLAASRRRKA
;
A
#
# COMPACT_ATOMS: atom_id res chain seq x y z
N MET A 1 29.52 -44.13 -15.37
CA MET A 1 28.82 -42.97 -15.98
C MET A 1 27.28 -43.02 -15.95
N LYS A 2 26.60 -44.09 -15.47
CA LYS A 2 25.11 -44.15 -15.39
C LYS A 2 24.50 -43.53 -14.12
N GLN A 3 25.27 -43.28 -13.07
CA GLN A 3 24.75 -42.81 -11.78
C GLN A 3 24.71 -41.29 -11.59
N VAL A 4 25.44 -40.50 -12.39
CA VAL A 4 25.44 -39.03 -12.30
C VAL A 4 24.13 -38.41 -12.82
N LYS A 5 23.41 -39.09 -13.72
CA LYS A 5 22.16 -38.58 -14.32
C LYS A 5 20.95 -38.61 -13.37
N HIS A 6 20.96 -39.45 -12.33
CA HIS A 6 19.83 -39.54 -11.39
C HIS A 6 19.94 -38.51 -10.26
N ALA A 7 21.15 -38.05 -9.91
CA ALA A 7 21.36 -37.03 -8.88
C ALA A 7 20.91 -35.62 -9.31
N MET A 8 20.98 -35.29 -10.61
CA MET A 8 20.54 -33.97 -11.09
C MET A 8 19.01 -33.83 -11.23
N ILE A 9 18.27 -34.92 -11.38
CA ILE A 9 16.79 -34.87 -11.49
C ILE A 9 16.16 -34.70 -10.09
N ALA A 10 16.76 -35.27 -9.04
CA ALA A 10 16.27 -35.10 -7.68
C ALA A 10 16.50 -33.69 -7.12
N ALA A 11 17.59 -33.02 -7.50
CA ALA A 11 17.88 -31.63 -7.08
C ALA A 11 16.97 -30.58 -7.76
N ALA A 12 16.44 -30.88 -8.95
CA ALA A 12 15.49 -30.00 -9.64
C ALA A 12 14.06 -30.11 -9.09
N ALA A 13 13.69 -31.24 -8.48
CA ALA A 13 12.37 -31.46 -7.89
C ALA A 13 12.24 -30.91 -6.46
N SER A 14 13.35 -30.77 -5.72
CA SER A 14 13.36 -30.23 -4.36
C SER A 14 13.31 -28.70 -4.26
N LEU A 15 13.32 -27.98 -5.38
CA LEU A 15 13.17 -26.52 -5.44
C LEU A 15 11.73 -26.06 -5.73
N VAL A 16 10.77 -26.98 -5.82
CA VAL A 16 9.35 -26.66 -6.14
C VAL A 16 8.40 -27.09 -5.02
N VAL A 17 8.89 -27.15 -3.78
CA VAL A 17 8.05 -27.29 -2.58
C VAL A 17 7.98 -25.93 -1.88
N GLY A 18 7.64 -24.89 -2.64
CA GLY A 18 7.07 -23.67 -2.11
C GLY A 18 5.57 -23.80 -2.30
N SER A 19 4.83 -23.90 -1.20
CA SER A 19 3.38 -23.96 -1.14
C SER A 19 2.71 -23.07 -2.20
N ALA A 20 1.93 -23.70 -3.08
CA ALA A 20 1.08 -23.03 -4.04
C ALA A 20 -0.10 -22.37 -3.32
N PHE A 21 0.17 -21.29 -2.58
CA PHE A 21 -0.84 -20.30 -2.28
C PHE A 21 -0.98 -19.41 -3.51
N ALA A 22 -2.20 -19.06 -3.88
CA ALA A 22 -2.46 -18.22 -5.04
C ALA A 22 -2.13 -16.76 -4.70
N ALA A 23 -0.83 -16.45 -4.56
CA ALA A 23 -0.36 -15.09 -4.32
C ALA A 23 -1.13 -14.09 -5.21
N PRO A 24 -1.48 -12.89 -4.69
CA PRO A 24 -2.33 -11.93 -5.37
C PRO A 24 -1.88 -11.78 -6.81
N VAL A 25 -2.74 -12.16 -7.75
CA VAL A 25 -2.37 -12.19 -9.16
C VAL A 25 -2.38 -10.75 -9.64
N ILE A 26 -1.25 -10.24 -10.13
CA ILE A 26 -1.21 -8.97 -10.86
C ILE A 26 -1.11 -9.30 -12.34
N GLU A 27 -2.15 -9.03 -13.10
CA GLU A 27 -2.18 -9.31 -14.53
C GLU A 27 -1.58 -8.18 -15.35
N ALA A 28 -1.23 -8.49 -16.60
CA ALA A 28 -0.72 -7.48 -17.53
C ALA A 28 -1.80 -6.42 -17.83
N GLY A 29 -1.40 -5.16 -17.85
CA GLY A 29 -2.33 -4.02 -17.98
C GLY A 29 -2.74 -3.42 -16.64
N SER A 30 -3.88 -2.73 -16.64
CA SER A 30 -4.42 -2.04 -15.45
C SER A 30 -5.04 -3.03 -14.48
N ASN A 31 -4.72 -2.89 -13.20
CA ASN A 31 -5.28 -3.64 -12.09
C ASN A 31 -5.80 -2.66 -11.05
N SER A 32 -7.05 -2.82 -10.63
CA SER A 32 -7.68 -2.04 -9.57
C SER A 32 -7.68 -2.85 -8.29
N ILE A 33 -6.98 -2.37 -7.26
CA ILE A 33 -6.80 -3.03 -5.96
C ILE A 33 -7.77 -2.38 -4.98
N TYR A 34 -8.84 -3.08 -4.61
CA TYR A 34 -9.79 -2.59 -3.61
C TYR A 34 -9.32 -2.98 -2.21
N TYR A 35 -9.20 -2.01 -1.31
CA TYR A 35 -8.71 -2.25 0.04
C TYR A 35 -9.57 -1.54 1.10
N ASN A 36 -9.47 -2.05 2.33
CA ASN A 36 -9.85 -1.31 3.52
C ASN A 36 -8.59 -0.97 4.30
N ASN A 37 -8.49 0.26 4.78
CA ASN A 37 -7.50 0.62 5.78
C ASN A 37 -8.17 0.79 7.16
N LEU A 38 -7.36 0.67 8.21
CA LEU A 38 -7.70 1.00 9.57
C LEU A 38 -6.52 1.76 10.15
N GLU A 39 -6.75 2.94 10.73
CA GLU A 39 -5.67 3.78 11.18
C GLU A 39 -5.98 4.60 12.42
N ASN A 40 -4.90 5.09 13.02
CA ASN A 40 -4.88 5.99 14.14
C ASN A 40 -3.89 7.11 13.85
N GLN A 41 -4.17 8.27 14.42
CA GLN A 41 -3.25 9.39 14.46
C GLN A 41 -2.45 9.35 15.77
N TYR A 42 -1.13 9.42 15.67
CA TYR A 42 -0.20 9.39 16.77
C TYR A 42 0.60 10.69 16.84
N ARG A 43 0.93 11.10 18.06
CA ARG A 43 1.82 12.23 18.35
C ARG A 43 2.87 11.77 19.34
N THR A 44 4.10 12.24 19.19
CA THR A 44 5.16 11.87 20.15
C THR A 44 4.81 12.34 21.56
N ASP A 45 5.25 11.64 22.60
CA ASP A 45 5.03 12.03 24.00
C ASP A 45 5.48 13.47 24.28
N ALA A 46 6.61 13.87 23.71
CA ALA A 46 7.17 15.20 23.88
C ALA A 46 6.29 16.28 23.22
N GLN A 47 5.82 16.05 21.99
CA GLN A 47 4.89 16.97 21.33
C GLN A 47 3.54 16.99 22.01
N CYS A 48 3.07 15.84 22.50
CA CYS A 48 1.82 15.75 23.23
C CYS A 48 1.86 16.57 24.52
N ALA A 49 2.94 16.46 25.29
CA ALA A 49 3.15 17.26 26.49
C ALA A 49 3.24 18.77 26.19
N ALA A 50 3.75 19.14 25.01
CA ALA A 50 3.93 20.54 24.60
C ALA A 50 2.66 21.17 24.02
N ALA A 51 1.94 20.45 23.16
CA ALA A 51 0.82 20.97 22.39
C ALA A 51 -0.56 20.51 22.89
N GLY A 52 -0.59 19.47 23.73
CA GLY A 52 -1.83 18.83 24.20
C GLY A 52 -2.51 18.03 23.10
N GLY A 53 -3.83 17.81 23.26
CA GLY A 53 -4.67 17.20 22.24
C GLY A 53 -4.49 15.70 22.05
N CYS A 54 -3.96 14.96 23.04
CA CYS A 54 -3.85 13.51 22.96
C CYS A 54 -4.65 12.84 24.07
N LEU A 55 -4.98 11.58 23.81
CA LEU A 55 -5.63 10.68 24.74
C LEU A 55 -4.58 10.03 25.65
N ALA A 56 -4.89 9.94 26.94
CA ALA A 56 -4.08 9.19 27.91
C ALA A 56 -4.31 7.66 27.79
N ASN A 57 -4.20 7.12 26.57
CA ASN A 57 -4.54 5.71 26.27
C ASN A 57 -3.30 4.79 26.35
N ALA A 58 -3.53 3.55 26.78
CA ALA A 58 -2.52 2.51 26.99
C ALA A 58 -2.12 1.74 25.71
N ASP A 59 -2.85 1.89 24.60
CA ASP A 59 -2.61 1.13 23.36
C ASP A 59 -1.68 1.84 22.35
N ALA A 60 -1.09 2.98 22.73
CA ALA A 60 -0.11 3.67 21.89
C ALA A 60 1.28 3.01 22.03
N PRO A 61 2.10 2.98 20.95
CA PRO A 61 3.46 2.48 21.04
C PRO A 61 4.33 3.38 21.93
N ALA A 62 5.39 2.82 22.50
CA ALA A 62 6.27 3.56 23.41
C ALA A 62 6.85 4.82 22.73
N GLY A 63 6.73 5.97 23.39
CA GLY A 63 7.17 7.26 22.86
C GLY A 63 6.08 8.04 22.11
N TYR A 64 4.87 7.49 21.97
CA TYR A 64 3.74 8.10 21.27
C TYR A 64 2.45 8.02 22.11
N GLN A 65 1.52 8.92 21.80
CA GLN A 65 0.14 8.92 22.29
C GLN A 65 -0.82 9.05 21.11
N LEU A 66 -2.04 8.53 21.28
CA LEU A 66 -3.11 8.73 20.31
C LEU A 66 -3.58 10.19 20.33
N VAL A 67 -3.70 10.81 19.18
CA VAL A 67 -4.32 12.14 19.06
C VAL A 67 -5.82 12.02 19.29
N ASP A 68 -6.40 12.96 20.04
CA ASP A 68 -7.83 12.99 20.32
C ASP A 68 -8.61 13.51 19.10
N PRO A 69 -9.39 12.65 18.41
CA PRO A 69 -10.12 13.03 17.20
C PRO A 69 -11.34 13.90 17.48
N THR A 70 -11.75 14.05 18.75
CA THR A 70 -12.91 14.86 19.14
C THR A 70 -12.62 16.35 19.18
N ILE A 71 -11.34 16.73 19.07
CA ILE A 71 -10.87 18.11 19.06
C ILE A 71 -10.70 18.55 17.60
N ALA A 72 -11.43 19.57 17.17
CA ALA A 72 -11.28 20.17 15.85
C ALA A 72 -9.88 20.80 15.68
N GLY A 73 -9.31 20.69 14.49
CA GLY A 73 -8.03 21.31 14.14
C GLY A 73 -6.83 20.73 14.91
N ASN A 74 -6.93 19.46 15.30
CA ASN A 74 -5.93 18.80 16.14
C ASN A 74 -4.89 18.02 15.33
N VAL A 75 -4.83 18.16 14.00
CA VAL A 75 -3.73 17.63 13.18
C VAL A 75 -2.56 18.60 13.21
N MET A 76 -1.35 18.09 13.46
CA MET A 76 -0.13 18.89 13.57
C MET A 76 1.02 18.30 12.76
N VAL A 77 1.95 19.16 12.34
CA VAL A 77 3.21 18.72 11.72
C VAL A 77 4.01 17.86 12.70
N GLY A 78 4.47 16.71 12.23
CA GLY A 78 5.14 15.66 12.99
C GLY A 78 4.20 14.62 13.61
N ASP A 79 2.88 14.78 13.47
CA ASP A 79 1.96 13.68 13.76
C ASP A 79 2.16 12.55 12.74
N VAL A 80 1.87 11.32 13.15
CA VAL A 80 2.00 10.13 12.33
C VAL A 80 0.65 9.43 12.22
N PHE A 81 0.17 9.25 11.00
CA PHE A 81 -0.95 8.35 10.70
C PHE A 81 -0.37 6.96 10.44
N ALA A 82 -0.74 5.99 11.27
CA ALA A 82 -0.25 4.63 11.14
C ALA A 82 -1.37 3.62 11.32
N GLY A 83 -1.29 2.54 10.55
CA GLY A 83 -2.41 1.64 10.40
C GLY A 83 -2.08 0.38 9.63
N VAL A 84 -3.12 -0.41 9.43
CA VAL A 84 -3.08 -1.64 8.63
C VAL A 84 -4.02 -1.48 7.45
N LEU A 85 -3.76 -2.24 6.39
CA LEU A 85 -4.65 -2.33 5.24
C LEU A 85 -4.86 -3.78 4.84
N ARG A 86 -6.01 -4.04 4.23
CA ARG A 86 -6.43 -5.35 3.76
C ARG A 86 -7.01 -5.21 2.36
N VAL A 87 -6.43 -5.90 1.38
CA VAL A 87 -6.94 -5.93 0.01
C VAL A 87 -8.08 -6.93 -0.09
N GLN A 88 -9.26 -6.46 -0.44
CA GLN A 88 -10.47 -7.28 -0.61
C GLN A 88 -10.42 -8.06 -1.92
N ASN A 89 -10.11 -7.38 -3.01
CA ASN A 89 -10.01 -7.94 -4.35
C ASN A 89 -9.09 -7.11 -5.24
N ILE A 90 -8.64 -7.74 -6.31
CA ILE A 90 -7.88 -7.09 -7.39
C ILE A 90 -8.64 -7.40 -8.68
N ASP A 91 -9.16 -6.36 -9.31
CA ASP A 91 -9.87 -6.48 -10.58
C ASP A 91 -8.91 -6.21 -11.75
N HIS A 92 -8.98 -7.06 -12.76
CA HIS A 92 -8.14 -7.03 -13.94
C HIS A 92 -8.87 -6.44 -15.13
N ALA A 93 -8.13 -5.83 -16.06
CA ALA A 93 -8.69 -5.23 -17.27
C ALA A 93 -9.38 -6.25 -18.20
N ASP A 94 -9.07 -7.54 -18.07
CA ASP A 94 -9.70 -8.62 -18.84
C ASP A 94 -11.06 -9.09 -18.25
N GLY A 95 -11.44 -8.54 -17.09
CA GLY A 95 -12.67 -8.84 -16.36
C GLY A 95 -12.55 -9.99 -15.36
N SER A 96 -11.36 -10.58 -15.16
CA SER A 96 -11.09 -11.50 -14.06
C SER A 96 -10.77 -10.73 -12.76
N SER A 97 -10.92 -11.41 -11.62
CA SER A 97 -10.61 -10.83 -10.31
C SER A 97 -9.97 -11.85 -9.37
N TRP A 98 -8.95 -11.43 -8.64
CA TRP A 98 -8.49 -12.12 -7.43
C TRP A 98 -9.31 -11.64 -6.23
N TYR A 99 -9.69 -12.55 -5.33
CA TYR A 99 -10.42 -12.23 -4.10
C TYR A 99 -9.69 -12.79 -2.90
N GLN A 100 -9.58 -11.98 -1.85
CA GLN A 100 -9.05 -12.46 -0.58
C GLN A 100 -9.93 -13.58 -0.01
N SER A 101 -9.27 -14.59 0.55
CA SER A 101 -9.89 -15.70 1.26
C SER A 101 -9.25 -15.92 2.63
N GLY A 102 -9.76 -16.88 3.40
CA GLY A 102 -9.19 -17.24 4.70
C GLY A 102 -7.84 -17.95 4.62
N THR A 103 -7.29 -18.24 3.44
CA THR A 103 -5.95 -18.84 3.27
C THR A 103 -5.16 -18.17 2.15
N ASP A 104 -5.62 -17.00 1.71
CA ASP A 104 -5.00 -16.24 0.63
C ASP A 104 -5.30 -14.77 0.89
N GLN A 105 -4.36 -14.11 1.54
CA GLN A 105 -4.52 -12.79 2.09
C GLN A 105 -3.45 -11.87 1.52
N PHE A 106 -3.87 -10.65 1.18
CA PHE A 106 -2.95 -9.60 0.79
C PHE A 106 -3.22 -8.39 1.69
N GLN A 107 -2.29 -8.16 2.61
CA GLN A 107 -2.44 -7.22 3.71
C GLN A 107 -1.24 -6.29 3.75
N GLY A 108 -1.31 -5.24 4.56
CA GLY A 108 -0.19 -4.34 4.71
C GLY A 108 -0.22 -3.54 5.99
N TYR A 109 0.91 -2.90 6.23
CA TYR A 109 1.11 -1.90 7.25
C TYR A 109 1.55 -0.61 6.59
N PHE A 110 1.14 0.52 7.14
CA PHE A 110 1.59 1.82 6.68
C PHE A 110 1.79 2.80 7.84
N ALA A 111 2.69 3.76 7.60
CA ALA A 111 2.87 4.91 8.45
C ALA A 111 3.29 6.12 7.61
N GLN A 112 2.67 7.27 7.89
CA GLN A 112 2.85 8.51 7.16
C GLN A 112 2.99 9.66 8.15
N GLU A 113 4.01 10.50 7.99
CA GLU A 113 4.22 11.67 8.85
C GLU A 113 3.62 12.92 8.21
N VAL A 114 2.92 13.73 8.99
CA VAL A 114 2.45 15.06 8.56
C VAL A 114 3.67 15.97 8.45
N THR A 115 4.09 16.27 7.23
CA THR A 115 5.25 17.13 6.95
C THR A 115 4.87 18.59 6.71
N GLY A 116 3.60 18.86 6.42
CA GLY A 116 3.12 20.21 6.19
C GLY A 116 1.60 20.32 6.32
N LEU A 117 1.16 21.51 6.69
CA LEU A 117 -0.25 21.92 6.69
C LEU A 117 -0.34 23.25 5.94
N SER A 118 -1.20 23.31 4.92
CA SER A 118 -1.47 24.54 4.17
C SER A 118 -2.97 24.75 3.98
N ALA A 119 -3.42 26.00 3.89
CA ALA A 119 -4.83 26.27 3.63
C ALA A 119 -5.23 25.77 2.23
N ALA A 120 -6.34 25.05 2.15
CA ALA A 120 -6.93 24.50 0.92
C ALA A 120 -8.35 25.05 0.67
N GLY A 121 -8.66 26.24 1.19
CA GLY A 121 -9.98 26.86 1.14
C GLY A 121 -10.25 27.67 2.40
N SER A 122 -11.50 28.04 2.63
CA SER A 122 -11.90 28.81 3.83
C SER A 122 -11.95 27.97 5.11
N ALA A 123 -12.11 26.65 5.00
CA ALA A 123 -12.19 25.71 6.13
C ALA A 123 -11.31 24.47 5.93
N ALA A 124 -11.03 24.09 4.68
CA ALA A 124 -10.18 22.96 4.36
C ALA A 124 -8.68 23.27 4.53
N ALA A 125 -7.93 22.31 5.04
CA ALA A 125 -6.48 22.29 5.00
C ALA A 125 -6.00 21.11 4.14
N GLN A 126 -4.95 21.36 3.37
CA GLN A 126 -4.15 20.32 2.77
C GLN A 126 -3.13 19.84 3.79
N ILE A 127 -3.21 18.55 4.12
CA ILE A 127 -2.28 17.83 4.99
C ILE A 127 -1.29 17.12 4.08
N THR A 128 -0.03 17.55 4.06
CA THR A 128 1.00 16.93 3.24
C THR A 128 1.70 15.86 4.03
N PHE A 129 1.73 14.64 3.49
CA PHE A 129 2.37 13.49 4.10
C PHE A 129 3.77 13.21 3.53
N GLY A 130 4.61 12.61 4.35
CA GLY A 130 5.92 12.12 3.97
C GLY A 130 6.25 10.79 4.65
N THR A 131 7.46 10.32 4.41
CA THR A 131 8.01 9.15 5.10
C THR A 131 8.24 9.47 6.57
N VAL A 132 7.89 8.55 7.45
CA VAL A 132 8.14 8.69 8.90
C VAL A 132 9.64 8.70 9.20
N ALA A 133 10.11 9.64 10.02
CA ALA A 133 11.49 9.65 10.48
C ALA A 133 11.81 8.45 11.41
N SER A 134 10.81 8.03 12.19
CA SER A 134 10.84 6.84 13.04
C SER A 134 9.47 6.19 13.00
N ASP A 135 9.40 4.94 12.54
CA ASP A 135 8.15 4.18 12.53
C ASP A 135 7.72 3.84 13.97
N PRO A 136 6.51 4.26 14.43
CA PRO A 136 6.07 4.01 15.80
C PRO A 136 6.03 2.53 16.18
N PHE A 137 5.85 1.64 15.20
CA PHE A 137 5.72 0.20 15.43
C PHE A 137 6.93 -0.62 14.93
N GLY A 138 7.94 0.03 14.34
CA GLY A 138 9.18 -0.61 13.91
C GLY A 138 9.05 -1.64 12.78
N ILE A 139 8.00 -1.55 11.97
CA ILE A 139 7.70 -2.41 10.82
C ILE A 139 8.38 -1.90 9.54
N LEU A 140 8.38 -0.59 9.31
CA LEU A 140 8.93 0.05 8.11
C LEU A 140 10.44 0.31 8.23
N ALA A 141 11.14 0.18 7.10
CA ALA A 141 12.50 0.68 6.97
C ALA A 141 12.51 2.17 6.59
N ALA A 142 13.68 2.80 6.71
CA ALA A 142 13.87 4.20 6.35
C ALA A 142 13.46 4.47 4.89
N GLY A 143 12.61 5.49 4.69
CA GLY A 143 12.10 5.91 3.39
C GLY A 143 10.87 5.15 2.89
N GLU A 144 10.41 4.14 3.62
CA GLU A 144 9.17 3.43 3.30
C GLU A 144 7.98 4.11 3.97
N MET A 145 6.82 4.03 3.32
CA MET A 145 5.52 4.46 3.84
C MET A 145 4.56 3.28 3.98
N PHE A 146 4.71 2.25 3.13
CA PHE A 146 3.86 1.07 3.12
C PHE A 146 4.70 -0.19 2.99
N ARG A 147 4.24 -1.28 3.60
CA ARG A 147 4.69 -2.65 3.33
C ARG A 147 3.48 -3.54 3.13
N PHE A 148 3.56 -4.39 2.13
CA PHE A 148 2.52 -5.36 1.82
C PHE A 148 3.06 -6.78 1.98
N TYR A 149 2.19 -7.67 2.45
CA TYR A 149 2.49 -9.05 2.80
C TYR A 149 1.45 -9.97 2.18
N VAL A 150 1.90 -11.12 1.72
CA VAL A 150 1.03 -12.22 1.30
C VAL A 150 1.05 -13.26 2.40
N ASP A 151 -0.13 -13.61 2.90
CA ASP A 151 -0.30 -14.63 3.93
C ASP A 151 -1.25 -15.75 3.48
N GLY A 152 -0.89 -16.98 3.85
CA GLY A 152 -1.68 -18.19 3.63
C GLY A 152 -2.40 -18.68 4.89
N GLY A 153 -2.23 -18.00 6.02
CA GLY A 153 -2.86 -18.28 7.29
C GLY A 153 -4.33 -17.84 7.36
N ALA A 154 -5.01 -18.19 8.46
CA ALA A 154 -6.39 -17.82 8.76
C ALA A 154 -6.48 -16.57 9.65
N THR A 155 -5.53 -15.64 9.49
CA THR A 155 -5.28 -14.49 10.37
C THR A 155 -5.80 -13.16 9.83
N ALA A 156 -6.81 -13.17 8.95
CA ALA A 156 -7.36 -11.94 8.39
C ALA A 156 -8.01 -11.07 9.47
N PHE A 157 -7.80 -9.75 9.40
CA PHE A 157 -8.51 -8.79 10.21
C PHE A 157 -9.66 -8.12 9.44
N THR A 158 -10.60 -7.54 10.17
CA THR A 158 -11.72 -6.74 9.67
C THR A 158 -11.83 -5.45 10.47
N GLN A 159 -12.71 -4.55 10.05
CA GLN A 159 -13.00 -3.31 10.79
C GLN A 159 -13.55 -3.55 12.21
N THR A 160 -14.00 -4.78 12.52
CA THR A 160 -14.54 -5.18 13.81
C THR A 160 -13.61 -6.07 14.62
N THR A 161 -12.39 -6.35 14.12
CA THR A 161 -11.41 -7.18 14.83
C THR A 161 -11.04 -6.53 16.16
N SER A 162 -11.22 -7.30 17.23
CA SER A 162 -10.83 -6.90 18.59
C SER A 162 -9.38 -7.23 18.88
N GLY A 163 -8.74 -6.44 19.75
CA GLY A 163 -7.38 -6.69 20.24
C GLY A 163 -6.65 -5.38 20.47
N SER A 164 -5.36 -5.45 20.81
CA SER A 164 -4.52 -4.27 20.78
C SER A 164 -4.19 -3.87 19.33
N VAL A 165 -3.79 -2.61 19.13
CA VAL A 165 -3.29 -2.15 17.81
C VAL A 165 -2.14 -3.05 17.34
N MET A 166 -1.21 -3.38 18.24
CA MET A 166 -0.04 -4.19 17.91
C MET A 166 -0.41 -5.63 17.52
N ASP A 167 -1.43 -6.22 18.15
CA ASP A 167 -1.91 -7.55 17.77
C ASP A 167 -2.42 -7.56 16.32
N ILE A 168 -3.17 -6.54 15.93
CA ILE A 168 -3.70 -6.44 14.57
C ILE A 168 -2.59 -6.11 13.55
N ILE A 169 -1.61 -5.28 13.92
CA ILE A 169 -0.41 -5.06 13.09
C ILE A 169 0.36 -6.37 12.89
N ASN A 170 0.54 -7.18 13.94
CA ASN A 170 1.17 -8.49 13.82
C ASN A 170 0.40 -9.41 12.87
N LEU A 171 -0.93 -9.41 12.93
CA LEU A 171 -1.78 -10.17 11.98
C LEU A 171 -1.66 -9.65 10.53
N ALA A 172 -1.51 -8.34 10.34
CA ALA A 172 -1.36 -7.76 9.01
C ALA A 172 0.04 -7.99 8.38
N THR A 173 1.02 -8.39 9.19
CA THR A 173 2.45 -8.44 8.83
C THR A 173 3.10 -9.81 9.06
N ASP A 174 2.31 -10.83 9.42
CA ASP A 174 2.78 -12.21 9.68
C ASP A 174 3.14 -13.00 8.40
N GLY A 175 2.75 -12.48 7.24
CA GLY A 175 2.99 -13.09 5.94
C GLY A 175 4.40 -12.89 5.37
N THR A 176 4.57 -13.36 4.13
CA THR A 176 5.80 -13.11 3.35
C THR A 176 5.72 -11.74 2.70
N LEU A 177 6.76 -10.91 2.86
CA LEU A 177 6.85 -9.59 2.22
C LEU A 177 6.64 -9.72 0.70
N TRP A 178 5.71 -8.91 0.18
CA TRP A 178 5.47 -8.72 -1.26
C TRP A 178 6.28 -7.54 -1.78
N ALA A 179 6.05 -6.34 -1.25
CA ALA A 179 6.83 -5.15 -1.59
C ALA A 179 6.68 -4.06 -0.52
N SER A 180 7.56 -3.07 -0.57
CA SER A 180 7.38 -1.80 0.13
C SER A 180 7.23 -0.64 -0.85
N LEU A 181 6.47 0.37 -0.45
CA LEU A 181 6.23 1.59 -1.23
C LEU A 181 6.68 2.84 -0.45
N GLY A 182 7.04 3.89 -1.17
CA GLY A 182 7.38 5.18 -0.59
C GLY A 182 7.51 6.30 -1.63
N ILE A 183 7.70 7.52 -1.13
CA ILE A 183 8.03 8.71 -1.94
C ILE A 183 9.56 8.70 -2.09
N ALA A 184 10.07 8.01 -3.12
CA ALA A 184 11.50 7.88 -3.35
C ALA A 184 12.22 9.24 -3.39
N ALA A 185 13.26 9.40 -2.58
CA ALA A 185 14.07 10.62 -2.55
C ALA A 185 14.70 10.87 -3.93
N GLY A 186 14.43 12.06 -4.51
CA GLY A 186 14.96 12.46 -5.83
C GLY A 186 14.08 12.10 -7.03
N ASN A 187 12.91 11.48 -6.82
CA ASN A 187 11.92 11.26 -7.88
C ASN A 187 10.79 12.29 -7.76
N ASN A 188 10.68 13.18 -8.75
CA ASN A 188 9.70 14.28 -8.79
C ASN A 188 8.22 13.83 -8.94
N GLY A 189 7.92 12.54 -8.96
CA GLY A 189 6.57 12.04 -9.19
C GLY A 189 5.79 11.63 -7.93
N GLY A 190 6.48 11.31 -6.83
CA GLY A 190 5.80 10.81 -5.62
C GLY A 190 5.10 11.92 -4.83
N PHE A 191 3.92 11.64 -4.32
CA PHE A 191 3.15 12.54 -3.47
C PHE A 191 2.29 11.75 -2.48
N ALA A 192 1.94 12.39 -1.37
CA ALA A 192 0.90 11.92 -0.47
C ALA A 192 0.31 13.13 0.25
N TYR A 193 -1.00 13.31 0.19
CA TYR A 193 -1.68 14.37 0.93
C TYR A 193 -3.14 14.01 1.19
N ALA A 194 -3.78 14.77 2.07
CA ALA A 194 -5.23 14.75 2.28
C ALA A 194 -5.79 16.16 2.28
N ILE A 195 -7.07 16.30 1.93
CA ILE A 195 -7.84 17.53 2.09
C ILE A 195 -8.88 17.30 3.17
N ASP A 196 -8.78 18.04 4.28
CA ASP A 196 -9.64 17.85 5.44
C ASP A 196 -10.21 19.18 5.96
N ASP A 197 -11.43 19.16 6.49
CA ASP A 197 -12.02 20.30 7.21
C ASP A 197 -11.55 20.35 8.66
N GLN A 198 -10.49 21.11 8.89
CA GLN A 198 -9.90 21.28 10.21
C GLN A 198 -10.79 22.09 11.19
N THR A 199 -11.94 22.61 10.76
CA THR A 199 -12.89 23.30 11.65
C THR A 199 -13.85 22.34 12.36
N ALA A 200 -13.96 21.11 11.87
CA ALA A 200 -14.75 20.06 12.47
C ALA A 200 -13.86 19.03 13.20
N PRO A 201 -14.39 18.34 14.22
CA PRO A 201 -13.72 17.17 14.79
C PRO A 201 -13.57 16.06 13.76
N GLY A 202 -12.49 15.29 13.84
CA GLY A 202 -12.25 14.13 12.96
C GLY A 202 -13.33 13.03 13.09
N THR A 203 -14.12 13.04 14.16
CA THR A 203 -15.29 12.15 14.30
C THR A 203 -16.49 12.55 13.43
N ALA A 204 -16.44 13.70 12.77
CA ALA A 204 -17.54 14.28 12.00
C ALA A 204 -17.14 14.69 10.57
N THR A 205 -15.87 14.49 10.21
CA THR A 205 -15.38 14.76 8.85
C THR A 205 -15.26 13.48 8.05
N THR A 206 -15.41 13.65 6.76
CA THR A 206 -14.94 12.72 5.75
C THR A 206 -13.76 13.40 5.08
N THR A 207 -12.62 12.73 5.06
CA THR A 207 -11.37 13.27 4.52
C THR A 207 -10.99 12.50 3.27
N GLU A 208 -10.68 13.20 2.19
CA GLU A 208 -10.14 12.55 1.00
C GLU A 208 -8.61 12.56 1.06
N SER A 209 -7.99 11.40 0.84
CA SER A 209 -6.54 11.26 0.72
C SER A 209 -6.13 10.78 -0.65
N TYR A 210 -4.93 11.19 -1.05
CA TYR A 210 -4.36 11.03 -2.37
C TYR A 210 -2.91 10.58 -2.21
N LEU A 211 -2.53 9.53 -2.92
CA LEU A 211 -1.17 9.01 -2.88
C LEU A 211 -0.67 8.58 -4.25
N GLY A 212 0.61 8.84 -4.47
CA GLY A 212 1.38 8.45 -5.63
C GLY A 212 2.73 7.94 -5.14
N LEU A 213 2.95 6.63 -5.20
CA LEU A 213 4.09 5.97 -4.58
C LEU A 213 4.89 5.15 -5.60
N ASN A 214 6.14 4.87 -5.22
CA ASN A 214 7.07 4.06 -5.99
C ASN A 214 7.39 2.76 -5.23
N LEU A 215 7.70 1.69 -5.97
CA LEU A 215 8.28 0.49 -5.38
C LEU A 215 9.66 0.80 -4.83
N MET A 216 9.88 0.46 -3.57
CA MET A 216 11.14 0.69 -2.84
C MET A 216 11.92 -0.62 -2.70
N LEU A 217 11.27 -1.65 -2.16
CA LEU A 217 11.82 -3.00 -1.99
C LEU A 217 10.87 -4.02 -2.57
N LEU A 218 11.41 -5.00 -3.30
CA LEU A 218 10.67 -6.19 -3.74
C LEU A 218 10.94 -7.33 -2.77
N GLY A 219 9.88 -7.90 -2.22
CA GLY A 219 9.95 -9.05 -1.33
C GLY A 219 9.97 -10.39 -2.09
N ALA A 220 10.12 -11.49 -1.34
CA ALA A 220 10.19 -12.83 -1.93
C ALA A 220 8.86 -13.29 -2.54
N ALA A 221 7.73 -12.72 -2.11
CA ALA A 221 6.41 -12.99 -2.67
C ALA A 221 6.08 -12.09 -3.88
N TYR A 222 6.98 -11.19 -4.28
CA TYR A 222 6.71 -10.25 -5.36
C TYR A 222 6.47 -10.95 -6.70
N ASN A 223 5.31 -10.70 -7.28
CA ASN A 223 4.87 -11.27 -8.56
C ASN A 223 4.32 -10.22 -9.53
N GLY A 224 4.46 -8.93 -9.21
CA GLY A 224 3.98 -7.81 -10.02
C GLY A 224 4.77 -7.57 -11.32
N GLY A 225 5.93 -8.20 -11.49
CA GLY A 225 6.81 -7.96 -12.63
C GLY A 225 7.29 -6.50 -12.67
N THR A 226 7.51 -5.95 -13.87
CA THR A 226 7.80 -4.52 -13.99
C THR A 226 6.49 -3.73 -13.99
N LEU A 227 6.32 -2.80 -13.06
CA LEU A 227 5.20 -1.86 -13.07
C LEU A 227 5.51 -0.65 -13.95
N ASN A 228 4.53 -0.28 -14.77
CA ASN A 228 4.51 0.96 -15.52
C ASN A 228 4.33 2.15 -14.59
N LEU A 229 4.82 3.27 -15.09
CA LEU A 229 4.49 4.59 -14.62
C LEU A 229 3.01 4.89 -14.87
N ILE A 230 2.33 5.43 -13.86
CA ILE A 230 0.91 5.76 -13.86
C ILE A 230 0.80 7.26 -13.72
N ASN A 231 -0.13 7.81 -14.49
CA ASN A 231 -0.58 9.17 -14.32
C ASN A 231 -1.95 9.12 -13.65
N ASP A 232 -2.08 9.68 -12.45
CA ASP A 232 -3.39 9.85 -11.85
C ASP A 232 -4.08 11.08 -12.45
N LEU A 233 -5.06 10.84 -13.32
CA LEU A 233 -5.87 11.90 -13.91
C LEU A 233 -7.03 12.34 -13.00
N ASN A 234 -7.48 11.48 -12.07
CA ASN A 234 -8.59 11.78 -11.17
C ASN A 234 -8.21 12.84 -10.13
N GLU A 235 -6.93 12.88 -9.80
CA GLU A 235 -6.34 13.87 -8.91
C GLU A 235 -6.50 15.33 -9.41
N SER A 236 -6.55 15.53 -10.74
CA SER A 236 -6.78 16.85 -11.36
C SER A 236 -8.21 17.39 -11.19
N LEU A 237 -9.17 16.53 -10.82
CA LEU A 237 -10.59 16.88 -10.75
C LEU A 237 -11.03 17.35 -9.36
N VAL A 238 -10.33 16.96 -8.28
CA VAL A 238 -10.84 17.15 -6.91
C VAL A 238 -9.91 17.96 -6.00
N GLY A 239 -8.60 18.07 -6.26
CA GLY A 239 -7.81 19.00 -5.45
C GLY A 239 -6.31 19.06 -5.72
N GLY A 240 -5.84 20.20 -6.23
CA GLY A 240 -4.55 20.77 -5.81
C GLY A 240 -3.26 20.22 -6.42
N VAL A 241 -3.26 19.13 -7.17
CA VAL A 241 -2.05 18.70 -7.90
C VAL A 241 -1.62 19.76 -8.91
N SER A 242 -0.36 20.18 -8.81
CA SER A 242 0.25 21.01 -9.82
C SER A 242 0.42 20.20 -11.11
N ALA A 243 0.33 20.86 -12.28
CA ALA A 243 0.54 20.18 -13.57
C ALA A 243 1.90 19.45 -13.67
N SER A 244 2.87 19.77 -12.82
CA SER A 244 4.17 19.09 -12.71
C SER A 244 4.13 17.72 -12.03
N GLN A 245 3.03 17.35 -11.37
CA GLN A 245 2.86 16.04 -10.72
C GLN A 245 2.11 15.03 -11.62
N ILE A 246 1.52 15.52 -12.72
CA ILE A 246 0.75 14.73 -13.69
C ILE A 246 1.68 14.37 -14.85
N CYS A 247 1.87 13.07 -15.10
CA CYS A 247 2.64 12.60 -16.25
C CYS A 247 1.79 12.54 -17.51
N SER A 248 2.19 13.24 -18.57
CA SER A 248 1.60 13.05 -19.89
C SER A 248 1.83 11.63 -20.42
N PRO A 249 1.00 11.15 -21.38
CA PRO A 249 1.24 9.86 -22.04
C PRO A 249 2.64 9.73 -22.68
N ALA A 250 3.23 10.84 -23.12
CA ALA A 250 4.59 10.87 -23.67
C ALA A 250 5.66 10.68 -22.58
N GLU A 251 5.41 11.19 -21.37
CA GLU A 251 6.27 11.03 -20.20
C GLU A 251 6.20 9.59 -19.67
N ILE A 252 5.02 8.98 -19.60
CA ILE A 252 4.86 7.55 -19.25
C ILE A 252 5.63 6.65 -20.22
N ALA A 253 5.64 6.98 -21.51
CA ALA A 253 6.38 6.23 -22.54
C ALA A 253 7.90 6.47 -22.50
N ASN A 254 8.37 7.48 -21.79
CA ASN A 254 9.78 7.83 -21.72
C ASN A 254 10.42 7.23 -20.46
N PRO A 255 11.32 6.23 -20.58
CA PRO A 255 11.95 5.59 -19.43
C PRO A 255 12.90 6.52 -18.64
N ALA A 256 13.16 7.74 -19.14
CA ALA A 256 13.93 8.77 -18.44
C ALA A 256 13.07 9.73 -17.61
N VAL A 257 11.73 9.61 -17.65
CA VAL A 257 10.81 10.39 -16.83
C VAL A 257 10.30 9.53 -15.68
N ASN A 258 10.15 10.11 -14.50
CA ASN A 258 9.79 9.39 -13.27
C ASN A 258 8.37 9.77 -12.85
N CYS A 259 7.39 8.93 -13.16
CA CYS A 259 6.05 9.00 -12.57
C CYS A 259 5.95 7.99 -11.42
N THR A 260 4.77 7.84 -10.84
CA THR A 260 4.52 6.87 -9.76
C THR A 260 4.11 5.52 -10.34
N GLN A 261 4.36 4.44 -9.62
CA GLN A 261 3.98 3.08 -10.04
C GLN A 261 2.69 2.61 -9.38
N PHE A 262 2.27 3.33 -8.35
CA PHE A 262 1.10 3.05 -7.53
C PHE A 262 0.39 4.38 -7.26
N VAL A 263 -0.90 4.45 -7.57
CA VAL A 263 -1.74 5.60 -7.25
C VAL A 263 -2.96 5.11 -6.51
N ALA A 264 -3.41 5.85 -5.50
CA ALA A 264 -4.66 5.56 -4.82
C ALA A 264 -5.31 6.83 -4.32
N THR A 265 -6.63 6.77 -4.24
CA THR A 265 -7.43 7.65 -3.42
C THR A 265 -7.91 6.87 -2.20
N SER A 266 -8.27 7.56 -1.12
CA SER A 266 -9.13 6.97 -0.09
C SER A 266 -10.05 7.98 0.57
N GLU A 267 -11.27 7.56 0.84
CA GLU A 267 -12.21 8.26 1.71
C GLU A 267 -11.98 7.79 3.15
N ILE A 268 -11.32 8.62 3.95
CA ILE A 268 -11.07 8.37 5.37
C ILE A 268 -12.28 8.87 6.17
N GLU A 269 -12.84 7.97 6.96
CA GLU A 269 -13.99 8.22 7.81
C GLU A 269 -13.75 7.72 9.24
N TYR A 270 -14.59 8.19 10.14
CA TYR A 270 -14.60 7.71 11.51
C TYR A 270 -15.06 6.25 11.59
N ASN A 271 -14.25 5.40 12.21
CA ASN A 271 -14.59 3.99 12.41
C ASN A 271 -15.65 3.84 13.51
N SER A 272 -16.90 3.65 13.09
CA SER A 272 -18.03 3.41 14.01
C SER A 272 -17.86 2.18 14.92
N SER A 273 -16.96 1.26 14.57
CA SER A 273 -16.62 0.06 15.35
C SER A 273 -15.47 0.28 16.34
N ASN A 274 -14.97 1.51 16.52
CA ASN A 274 -13.88 1.82 17.45
C ASN A 274 -14.29 1.64 18.94
N VAL A 275 -13.35 1.25 19.80
CA VAL A 275 -13.57 1.06 21.25
C VAL A 275 -13.61 2.34 22.09
N LEU A 276 -12.94 3.41 21.65
CA LEU A 276 -12.80 4.64 22.43
C LEU A 276 -14.05 5.50 22.34
N LEU A 277 -14.60 5.63 21.12
CA LEU A 277 -15.65 6.58 20.81
C LEU A 277 -16.81 5.93 20.03
N GLY A 278 -16.70 4.65 19.66
CA GLY A 278 -17.66 3.91 18.86
C GLY A 278 -18.44 2.88 19.69
N ASN A 279 -19.16 2.00 19.00
CA ASN A 279 -19.96 0.92 19.63
C ASN A 279 -19.34 -0.47 19.42
N GLY A 280 -18.10 -0.54 18.95
CA GLY A 280 -17.47 -1.79 18.54
C GLY A 280 -16.25 -2.19 19.38
N ALA A 281 -15.45 -3.08 18.81
CA ALA A 281 -14.30 -3.70 19.47
C ALA A 281 -12.95 -3.33 18.83
N SER A 282 -12.94 -2.52 17.78
CA SER A 282 -11.72 -2.17 17.04
C SER A 282 -10.88 -1.12 17.77
N PRO A 283 -9.56 -1.28 17.87
CA PRO A 283 -8.69 -0.27 18.46
C PRO A 283 -8.37 0.90 17.51
N PHE A 284 -8.82 0.85 16.24
CA PHE A 284 -8.57 1.89 15.24
C PHE A 284 -9.69 2.90 15.17
N ILE A 285 -9.35 4.19 15.21
CA ILE A 285 -10.26 5.34 15.26
C ILE A 285 -10.82 5.64 13.88
N PHE A 286 -10.00 5.48 12.84
CA PHE A 286 -10.36 5.79 11.46
C PHE A 286 -10.37 4.53 10.61
N ALA A 287 -11.20 4.55 9.58
CA ALA A 287 -11.25 3.54 8.54
C ALA A 287 -11.39 4.23 7.19
N SER A 288 -10.88 3.60 6.15
CA SER A 288 -11.07 4.02 4.77
C SER A 288 -11.35 2.80 3.91
N ASN A 289 -12.00 3.08 2.80
CA ASN A 289 -12.13 2.19 1.68
C ASN A 289 -11.71 2.95 0.44
N ASP A 290 -11.10 2.26 -0.52
CA ASP A 290 -11.06 2.72 -1.91
C ASP A 290 -10.28 1.75 -2.81
N PRO A 291 -10.36 1.96 -4.13
CA PRO A 291 -9.44 1.35 -5.08
C PRO A 291 -8.10 2.11 -5.15
N ALA A 292 -7.01 1.35 -5.18
CA ALA A 292 -5.73 1.75 -5.75
C ALA A 292 -5.60 1.23 -7.19
N THR A 293 -4.74 1.82 -8.00
CA THR A 293 -4.45 1.36 -9.36
C THR A 293 -2.97 1.04 -9.54
N ILE A 294 -2.69 -0.11 -10.13
CA ILE A 294 -1.35 -0.49 -10.63
C ILE A 294 -1.41 -0.92 -12.09
N ASN A 295 -0.35 -0.68 -12.85
CA ASN A 295 -0.28 -1.06 -14.26
C ASN A 295 0.95 -1.94 -14.51
N ARG A 296 0.77 -3.21 -14.87
CA ARG A 296 1.89 -4.15 -15.11
C ARG A 296 2.26 -4.19 -16.58
N VAL A 297 3.57 -4.13 -16.87
CA VAL A 297 4.11 -4.33 -18.22
C VAL A 297 4.00 -5.80 -18.62
N PRO A 298 3.39 -6.13 -19.77
CA PRO A 298 3.47 -7.49 -20.32
C PRO A 298 4.94 -7.87 -20.55
N GLU A 299 5.38 -9.00 -20.00
CA GLU A 299 6.77 -9.44 -20.15
C GLU A 299 7.11 -9.71 -21.63
N PRO A 300 8.08 -8.98 -22.24
CA PRO A 300 8.46 -9.21 -23.64
C PRO A 300 9.14 -10.57 -23.86
N ALA A 301 9.57 -11.22 -22.78
CA ALA A 301 10.21 -12.53 -22.80
C ALA A 301 9.28 -13.63 -23.31
N THR A 302 7.97 -13.56 -23.05
CA THR A 302 7.01 -14.59 -23.49
C THR A 302 6.89 -14.63 -25.01
N LEU A 303 6.85 -13.45 -25.65
CA LEU A 303 6.88 -13.33 -27.11
C LEU A 303 8.23 -13.77 -27.69
N SER A 304 9.33 -13.47 -26.99
CA SER A 304 10.67 -13.86 -27.40
C SER A 304 10.87 -15.37 -27.31
N ILE A 305 10.39 -16.03 -26.24
CA ILE A 305 10.46 -17.48 -26.03
C ILE A 305 9.53 -18.19 -27.02
N LEU A 306 8.32 -17.68 -27.25
CA LEU A 306 7.43 -18.20 -28.29
C LEU A 306 8.09 -18.10 -29.67
N GLY A 307 8.69 -16.94 -29.98
CA GLY A 307 9.43 -16.72 -31.23
C GLY A 307 10.62 -17.67 -31.39
N LEU A 308 11.44 -17.83 -30.36
CA LEU A 308 12.57 -18.77 -30.34
C LEU A 308 12.11 -20.23 -30.42
N GLY A 309 11.00 -20.58 -29.78
CA GLY A 309 10.38 -21.90 -29.85
C GLY A 309 9.88 -22.23 -31.26
N LEU A 310 9.20 -21.29 -31.92
CA LEU A 310 8.74 -21.41 -33.31
C LEU A 310 9.92 -21.50 -34.29
N LEU A 311 10.97 -20.69 -34.09
CA LEU A 311 12.21 -20.78 -34.86
C LEU A 311 12.90 -22.14 -34.67
N GLY A 312 12.93 -22.67 -33.44
CA GLY A 312 13.43 -24.00 -33.13
C GLY A 312 12.65 -25.11 -33.84
N LEU A 313 11.32 -25.03 -33.87
CA LEU A 313 10.45 -25.96 -34.58
C LEU A 313 10.60 -25.86 -36.12
N ALA A 314 10.78 -24.65 -36.66
CA ALA A 314 11.05 -24.46 -38.07
C ALA A 314 12.42 -25.03 -38.48
N ALA A 315 13.44 -24.82 -37.65
CA ALA A 315 14.77 -25.39 -37.85
C ALA A 315 14.78 -26.93 -37.74
N SER A 316 13.98 -27.52 -36.85
CA SER A 316 13.87 -28.97 -36.72
C SER A 316 13.19 -29.63 -37.93
N ARG A 317 12.21 -28.97 -38.56
CA ARG A 317 11.59 -29.44 -39.81
C ARG A 317 12.58 -29.47 -40.97
N ARG A 318 13.46 -28.46 -41.10
CA ARG A 318 14.48 -28.41 -42.16
C ARG A 318 15.55 -29.50 -42.04
N ARG A 319 15.74 -30.11 -40.86
CA ARG A 319 16.70 -31.22 -40.68
C ARG A 319 16.14 -32.59 -41.09
N LYS A 320 14.83 -32.71 -41.32
CA LYS A 320 14.18 -33.97 -41.72
C LYS A 320 13.86 -34.06 -43.22
N ALA A 321 13.94 -32.94 -43.93
CA ALA A 321 13.86 -32.87 -45.40
C ALA A 321 15.28 -32.91 -45.97
#